data_AF-A0A972UDI0-F1
#
_entry.id   AF-A0A972UDI0-F1
#
_cell.length_a   1.000
_cell.length_b   1.000
_cell.length_c   1.000
_cell.angle_alpha   90.00
_cell.angle_beta   90.00
_cell.angle_gamma   90.00
#
_symmetry.space_group_name_H-M   'P 1'
#
loop_
_entity.id
_entity.type
_entity.pdbx_description
1 polymer ?
#
loop_
_entity_poly.entity_id
_entity_poly.type
_entity_poly.pdbx_seq_one_letter_code
_entity_poly.pdbx_strand_id
1 'polypeptide(L)'
;AKEIVWCQEEPRNMGSWSYILEPLEKTLAECAPQAGRPGYVGRAASASPATGSMKIHTKEQAALVDEALSIAPAMNKATKKAPKKTKTGKNKR
;
A
#
# COMPACT_ATOMS: atom_id res chain seq x y z
N ALA A 1 -0.23 -5.66 21.71
CA ALA A 1 -0.69 -4.66 20.72
C ALA A 1 -2.00 -5.16 20.11
N LYS A 2 -2.97 -4.28 19.80
CA LYS A 2 -4.21 -4.68 19.11
C LYS A 2 -4.03 -4.81 17.59
N GLU A 3 -3.09 -4.08 17.01
CA GLU A 3 -2.80 -4.07 15.58
C GLU A 3 -1.29 -3.88 15.35
N ILE A 4 -0.73 -4.55 14.34
CA ILE A 4 0.67 -4.44 13.92
C ILE A 4 0.69 -4.08 12.44
N VAL A 5 1.56 -3.15 12.05
CA VAL A 5 1.68 -2.66 10.67
C VAL A 5 3.14 -2.67 10.24
N TRP A 6 3.41 -3.20 9.05
CA TRP A 6 4.70 -3.08 8.38
C TRP A 6 4.71 -1.83 7.51
N CYS A 7 5.67 -0.93 7.76
CA CYS A 7 5.83 0.32 7.02
C CYS A 7 7.10 0.28 6.16
N GLN A 8 7.02 0.58 4.86
CA GLN A 8 8.19 0.69 3.97
C GLN A 8 8.01 1.72 2.85
N GLU A 9 9.09 2.39 2.44
CA GLU A 9 9.06 3.39 1.37
C GLU A 9 8.97 2.79 -0.04
N GLU A 10 9.45 1.56 -0.22
CA GLU A 10 9.47 0.88 -1.51
C GLU A 10 8.06 0.44 -1.93
N PRO A 11 7.80 0.34 -3.25
CA PRO A 11 6.60 -0.30 -3.78
C PRO A 11 6.35 -1.69 -3.17
N ARG A 12 5.10 -2.09 -2.98
CA ARG A 12 4.72 -3.39 -2.38
C ARG A 12 5.37 -4.62 -3.03
N ASN A 13 5.61 -4.58 -4.34
CA ASN A 13 6.29 -5.65 -5.08
C ASN A 13 7.82 -5.59 -4.99
N MET A 14 8.36 -4.66 -4.21
CA MET A 14 9.77 -4.41 -3.96
C MET A 14 10.01 -4.35 -2.43
N GLY A 15 11.28 -4.26 -2.04
CA GLY A 15 11.67 -4.25 -0.64
C GLY A 15 11.39 -5.58 0.06
N SER A 16 11.20 -5.53 1.37
CA SER A 16 11.19 -6.73 2.22
C SER A 16 9.82 -7.32 2.47
N TRP A 17 8.73 -6.60 2.18
CA TRP A 17 7.36 -7.04 2.52
C TRP A 17 7.07 -8.50 2.10
N SER A 18 7.30 -8.84 0.84
CA SER A 18 7.04 -10.19 0.32
C SER A 18 7.92 -11.28 0.95
N TYR A 19 9.12 -10.90 1.40
CA TYR A 19 10.07 -11.83 2.02
C TYR A 19 9.78 -12.03 3.51
N ILE A 20 9.44 -10.96 4.22
CA ILE A 20 9.30 -10.97 5.69
C ILE A 20 7.90 -11.38 6.14
N LEU A 21 6.89 -11.33 5.26
CA LEU A 21 5.49 -11.59 5.62
C LEU A 21 5.30 -12.93 6.33
N GLU A 22 5.81 -14.03 5.77
CA GLU A 22 5.64 -15.36 6.37
C GLU A 22 6.41 -15.52 7.70
N PRO A 23 7.70 -15.15 7.80
CA PRO A 23 8.40 -15.13 9.08
C PRO A 23 7.70 -14.25 10.13
N LEU A 24 7.23 -13.06 9.73
CA LEU A 24 6.57 -12.11 10.61
C LEU A 24 5.24 -12.65 11.11
N GLU A 25 4.43 -13.28 10.25
CA GLU A 25 3.18 -13.94 10.66
C GLU A 25 3.45 -15.05 11.70
N LYS A 26 4.50 -15.87 11.50
CA LYS A 26 4.89 -16.91 12.47
C LYS A 26 5.30 -16.32 13.81
N THR A 27 6.19 -15.33 13.80
CA THR A 27 6.63 -14.65 15.03
C THR A 27 5.48 -13.96 15.75
N LEU A 28 4.57 -13.30 15.02
CA LEU A 28 3.40 -12.66 15.62
C LEU A 28 2.43 -13.68 16.23
N ALA A 29 2.25 -14.85 15.61
CA ALA A 29 1.44 -15.91 16.19
C ALA A 29 2.00 -16.41 17.54
N GLU A 30 3.33 -16.42 17.71
CA GLU A 30 3.99 -16.83 18.94
C GLU A 30 4.05 -15.73 20.01
N CYS A 31 4.40 -14.51 19.62
CA CYS A 31 4.71 -13.41 20.55
C CYS A 31 3.52 -12.48 20.82
N ALA A 32 2.58 -12.38 19.87
CA ALA A 32 1.48 -11.42 19.89
C ALA A 32 0.21 -11.96 19.17
N PRO A 33 -0.33 -13.12 19.56
CA PRO A 33 -1.42 -13.82 18.83
C PRO A 33 -2.69 -12.97 18.64
N GLN A 34 -2.94 -12.02 19.53
CA GLN A 34 -4.06 -11.08 19.46
C GLN A 34 -3.91 -9.99 18.38
N ALA A 35 -2.71 -9.80 17.82
CA ALA A 35 -2.45 -8.81 16.77
C ALA A 35 -2.90 -9.27 15.37
N GLY A 36 -3.10 -10.58 15.19
CA GLY A 36 -3.49 -11.14 13.89
C GLY A 36 -2.45 -10.93 12.80
N ARG A 37 -2.90 -10.85 11.54
CA ARG A 37 -2.05 -10.63 10.37
C ARG A 37 -1.57 -9.17 10.33
N PRO A 38 -0.27 -8.90 10.10
CA PRO A 38 0.23 -7.54 10.02
C PRO A 38 -0.38 -6.79 8.82
N GLY A 39 -0.77 -5.55 9.05
CA GLY A 39 -1.14 -4.60 7.98
C GLY A 39 0.08 -4.17 7.18
N TYR A 40 -0.14 -3.60 5.99
CA TYR A 40 0.92 -3.05 5.14
C TYR A 40 0.64 -1.57 4.87
N VAL A 41 1.63 -0.74 5.14
CA VAL A 41 1.68 0.66 4.74
C VAL A 41 2.93 0.89 3.91
N GLY A 42 2.76 1.36 2.69
CA GLY A 42 3.85 1.59 1.76
C GLY A 42 3.34 1.92 0.38
N ARG A 43 4.26 2.16 -0.56
CA ARG A 43 3.87 2.57 -1.92
C ARG A 43 3.15 1.44 -2.64
N ALA A 44 2.21 1.82 -3.51
CA ALA A 44 1.55 0.86 -4.39
C ALA A 44 2.58 0.16 -5.30
N ALA A 45 2.27 -1.07 -5.71
CA ALA A 45 3.15 -1.81 -6.60
C ALA A 45 3.44 -1.02 -7.89
N SER A 46 4.70 -0.98 -8.30
CA SER A 46 5.17 -0.22 -9.46
C SER A 46 6.22 -1.02 -10.22
N ALA A 47 6.32 -0.76 -11.52
CA ALA A 47 7.43 -1.27 -12.34
C ALA A 47 8.73 -0.48 -12.07
N SER A 48 8.62 0.78 -11.66
CA SER A 48 9.78 1.62 -11.33
C SER A 48 10.03 1.70 -9.82
N PRO A 49 11.29 1.80 -9.37
CA PRO A 49 11.61 1.93 -7.94
C PRO A 49 11.03 3.19 -7.29
N ALA A 50 11.01 4.29 -8.04
CA ALA A 50 10.47 5.56 -7.61
C ALA A 50 9.83 6.31 -8.78
N THR A 51 9.07 7.35 -8.45
CA THR A 51 8.61 8.35 -9.42
C THR A 51 9.79 9.24 -9.83
N GLY A 52 9.90 9.57 -11.12
CA GLY A 52 10.91 10.52 -11.60
C GLY A 52 10.61 12.00 -11.26
N SER A 53 9.49 12.30 -10.61
CA SER A 53 9.12 13.66 -10.19
C SER A 53 9.31 13.84 -8.69
N MET A 54 10.19 14.77 -8.30
CA MET A 54 10.40 15.11 -6.88
C MET A 54 9.12 15.56 -6.18
N LYS A 55 8.26 16.33 -6.88
CA LYS A 55 6.97 16.78 -6.30
C LYS A 55 6.05 15.62 -5.96
N ILE A 56 5.97 14.61 -6.83
CA ILE A 56 5.15 13.42 -6.59
C ILE A 56 5.78 12.59 -5.48
N HIS A 57 7.10 12.39 -5.50
CA HIS A 57 7.82 11.68 -4.46
C HIS A 57 7.58 12.26 -3.06
N THR A 58 7.71 13.59 -2.88
CA THR A 58 7.44 14.23 -1.58
C THR A 58 6.00 14.04 -1.12
N LYS A 59 5.04 14.07 -2.04
CA LYS A 59 3.63 13.85 -1.72
C LYS A 59 3.37 12.40 -1.29
N GLU A 60 3.94 11.43 -2.00
CA GLU A 60 3.84 10.01 -1.65
C GLU A 60 4.46 9.73 -0.28
N GLN A 61 5.60 10.35 0.01
CA GLN A 61 6.28 10.21 1.29
C GLN A 61 5.45 10.77 2.45
N ALA A 62 4.89 11.96 2.30
CA ALA A 62 4.04 12.55 3.33
C ALA A 62 2.78 11.69 3.58
N ALA A 63 2.17 11.17 2.51
CA ALA A 63 1.00 10.29 2.63
C ALA A 63 1.34 8.96 3.33
N LEU A 64 2.53 8.41 3.08
CA LEU A 64 2.99 7.18 3.71
C LEU A 64 3.18 7.34 5.22
N VAL A 65 3.83 8.43 5.65
CA VAL A 65 4.04 8.71 7.07
C VAL A 65 2.71 8.94 7.78
N ASP A 66 1.80 9.69 7.15
CA ASP A 66 0.46 9.93 7.68
C ASP A 66 -0.34 8.63 7.82
N GLU A 67 -0.28 7.74 6.82
CA GLU A 67 -0.94 6.43 6.87
C GLU A 67 -0.32 5.50 7.94
N ALA A 68 1.00 5.54 8.12
CA ALA A 68 1.71 4.69 9.08
C ALA A 68 1.41 5.08 10.55
N LEU A 69 1.21 6.37 10.80
CA LEU A 69 1.01 6.91 12.14
C LEU A 69 -0.46 7.18 12.48
N SER A 70 -1.36 7.06 11.50
CA SER A 70 -2.80 7.20 11.74
C SER A 70 -3.34 5.99 12.51
N ILE A 71 -4.13 6.27 13.55
CA ILE A 71 -4.75 5.26 14.44
C ILE A 71 -5.97 4.60 13.75
N ALA A 72 -6.28 4.98 12.51
CA ALA A 72 -7.38 4.39 11.76
C ALA A 72 -6.94 3.04 11.16
N PRO A 73 -7.74 1.96 11.32
CA PRO A 73 -7.41 0.66 10.77
C PRO A 73 -7.23 0.80 9.26
N ALA A 74 -6.10 0.29 8.75
CA ALA A 74 -5.66 0.41 7.36
C ALA A 74 -6.83 0.17 6.39
N MET A 75 -7.43 1.27 5.92
CA MET A 75 -8.62 1.22 5.10
C MET A 75 -8.17 0.82 3.70
N ASN A 76 -8.38 -0.46 3.39
CA ASN A 76 -8.09 -1.11 2.13
C ASN A 76 -8.69 -0.28 0.98
N LYS A 77 -7.90 0.64 0.40
CA LYS A 77 -8.29 1.44 -0.76
C LYS A 77 -8.28 0.50 -1.96
N ALA A 78 -9.41 -0.20 -2.13
CA ALA A 78 -9.77 -0.82 -3.38
C ALA A 78 -9.51 0.18 -4.50
N THR A 79 -8.72 -0.27 -5.47
CA THR A 79 -8.36 0.38 -6.72
C THR A 79 -9.42 1.38 -7.19
N LYS A 80 -9.13 2.69 -7.12
CA LYS A 80 -9.87 3.67 -7.92
C LYS A 80 -9.58 3.36 -9.39
N LYS A 81 -10.46 2.54 -9.98
CA LYS A 81 -10.52 2.25 -11.40
C LYS A 81 -10.54 3.59 -12.15
N ALA A 82 -9.56 3.80 -13.02
CA ALA A 82 -9.53 4.93 -13.94
C ALA A 82 -10.87 4.99 -14.72
N PRO A 83 -11.39 6.18 -15.06
CA PRO A 83 -12.66 6.29 -15.75
C PRO A 83 -12.54 5.60 -17.13
N LYS A 84 -13.38 4.58 -17.36
CA LYS A 84 -13.56 3.97 -18.69
C LYS A 84 -14.04 5.08 -19.63
N LYS A 85 -13.19 5.50 -20.58
CA LYS A 85 -13.65 6.23 -21.77
C LYS A 85 -14.56 5.29 -22.57
N THR A 86 -15.87 5.44 -22.44
CA THR A 86 -16.84 4.84 -23.35
C THR A 86 -16.71 5.54 -24.70
N LYS A 87 -16.24 4.79 -25.71
CA LYS A 87 -16.42 5.16 -27.11
C LYS A 87 -17.90 4.96 -27.44
N THR A 88 -18.69 6.02 -27.42
CA THR A 88 -20.02 6.00 -28.06
C THR A 88 -19.81 6.34 -29.53
N GLY A 89 -20.11 5.36 -30.39
CA GLY A 89 -19.96 5.44 -31.83
C GLY A 89 -20.93 6.43 -32.48
N LYS A 90 -20.55 6.78 -33.72
CA LYS A 90 -21.37 7.10 -34.89
C LYS A 90 -22.87 7.33 -34.62
N ASN A 91 -23.36 8.52 -34.95
CA ASN A 91 -24.50 8.63 -35.87
C ASN A 91 -24.66 10.00 -36.54
N LYS A 92 -24.79 9.92 -37.87
CA LYS A 92 -25.64 10.72 -38.78
C LYS A 92 -25.45 12.24 -38.89
N ARG A 93 -24.89 12.67 -40.03
CA ARG A 93 -25.65 13.41 -41.06
C ARG A 93 -25.40 12.77 -42.41
#